data_AF-A0A2T7LCB6-F1
#
_entry.id   AF-A0A2T7LCB6-F1
#
_cell.length_a   1.000
_cell.length_b   1.000
_cell.length_c   1.000
_cell.angle_alpha   90.00
_cell.angle_beta   90.00
_cell.angle_gamma   90.00
#
_symmetry.space_group_name_H-M   'P 1'
#
loop_
_entity.id
_entity.type
_entity.pdbx_description
1 polymer ?
#
loop_
_entity_poly.entity_id
_entity_poly.type
_entity_poly.pdbx_seq_one_letter_code
_entity_poly.pdbx_strand_id
1 'polypeptide(L)'
;MARPIDDDDREQVRTLHAQGKSRNHIAKAIRRSPSTVSKIAKDFEPPLVFDRAGEVAVATEVRRADLASRRTALAVALQDDAEQLRAQLWEPCTIGAFGGKENVWNDTRLDRPTFQDQRAILAATGTAIEKSLKLAPVEGGEGVEQVRSMLGALGDALTRAAGDDDADDGGADGG
;
A
#
# COMPACT_ATOMS: atom_id res chain seq x y z
N MET A 1 13.72 11.72 -41.57
CA MET A 1 12.88 12.92 -41.77
C MET A 1 11.42 12.54 -41.52
N ALA A 2 10.66 13.38 -40.82
CA ALA A 2 9.24 13.11 -40.60
C ALA A 2 8.45 13.27 -41.92
N ARG A 3 7.57 12.32 -42.26
CA ARG A 3 6.67 12.45 -43.43
C ARG A 3 5.80 13.70 -43.23
N PRO A 4 5.73 14.62 -44.22
CA PRO A 4 4.89 15.81 -44.15
C PRO A 4 3.43 15.49 -43.79
N ILE A 5 2.75 16.44 -43.15
CA ILE A 5 1.32 16.33 -42.86
C ILE A 5 0.58 16.64 -44.17
N ASP A 6 -0.23 15.69 -44.64
CA ASP A 6 -1.08 15.82 -45.83
C ASP A 6 -2.55 15.96 -45.44
N ASP A 7 -3.40 16.20 -46.42
CA ASP A 7 -4.84 16.40 -46.21
C ASP A 7 -5.56 15.09 -45.82
N ASP A 8 -5.01 13.94 -46.22
CA ASP A 8 -5.49 12.61 -45.78
C ASP A 8 -5.32 12.44 -44.26
N ASP A 9 -4.15 12.82 -43.71
CA ASP A 9 -3.95 12.84 -42.25
C ASP A 9 -4.99 13.74 -41.55
N ARG A 10 -5.36 14.89 -42.13
CA ARG A 10 -6.36 15.79 -41.55
C ARG A 10 -7.75 15.15 -41.57
N GLU A 11 -8.16 14.60 -42.71
CA GLU A 11 -9.47 13.97 -42.87
C GLU A 11 -9.64 12.74 -41.95
N GLN A 12 -8.59 11.92 -41.81
CA GLN A 12 -8.58 10.80 -40.89
C GLN A 12 -8.69 11.23 -39.43
N VAL A 13 -7.99 12.30 -39.02
CA VAL A 13 -8.12 12.87 -37.67
C VAL A 13 -9.54 13.36 -37.41
N ARG A 14 -10.17 14.07 -38.35
CA ARG A 14 -11.56 14.54 -38.25
C ARG A 14 -12.53 13.37 -38.11
N THR A 15 -12.41 12.37 -38.99
CA THR A 15 -13.30 11.21 -39.02
C THR A 15 -13.21 10.39 -37.74
N LEU A 16 -12.00 10.08 -37.29
CA LEU A 16 -11.81 9.29 -36.07
C LEU A 16 -12.18 10.08 -34.80
N HIS A 17 -11.99 11.40 -34.79
CA HIS A 17 -12.47 12.27 -33.71
C HIS A 17 -14.00 12.26 -33.62
N ALA A 18 -14.70 12.38 -34.75
CA ALA A 18 -16.16 12.31 -34.82
C ALA A 18 -16.71 10.94 -34.34
N GLN A 19 -15.92 9.87 -34.48
CA GLN A 19 -16.22 8.54 -33.93
C GLN A 19 -15.92 8.41 -32.42
N GLY A 20 -15.55 9.50 -31.74
CA GLY A 20 -15.19 9.52 -30.31
C GLY A 20 -13.84 8.84 -30.01
N LYS A 21 -12.98 8.59 -31.02
CA LYS A 21 -11.68 7.97 -30.76
C LYS A 21 -10.75 8.96 -30.08
N SER A 22 -9.99 8.44 -29.12
CA SER A 22 -8.98 9.25 -28.44
C SER A 22 -7.79 9.61 -29.29
N ARG A 23 -7.14 10.74 -28.99
CA ARG A 23 -5.89 11.18 -29.62
C ARG A 23 -4.85 10.06 -29.78
N ASN A 24 -4.61 9.25 -28.74
CA ASN A 24 -3.61 8.17 -28.80
C ASN A 24 -4.05 7.01 -29.71
N HIS A 25 -5.35 6.75 -29.79
CA HIS A 25 -5.90 5.78 -30.74
C HIS A 25 -5.73 6.29 -32.17
N ILE A 26 -6.10 7.55 -32.43
CA ILE A 26 -5.93 8.19 -33.74
C ILE A 26 -4.46 8.15 -34.17
N ALA A 27 -3.55 8.56 -33.28
CA ALA A 27 -2.11 8.55 -33.52
C ALA A 27 -1.60 7.16 -33.96
N LYS A 28 -2.04 6.09 -33.31
CA LYS A 28 -1.71 4.71 -33.70
C LYS A 28 -2.31 4.33 -35.06
N ALA A 29 -3.57 4.68 -35.30
CA ALA A 29 -4.29 4.33 -36.52
C ALA A 29 -3.65 4.96 -37.76
N ILE A 30 -3.31 6.25 -37.70
CA ILE A 30 -2.72 7.00 -38.82
C ILE A 30 -1.19 6.94 -38.84
N ARG A 31 -0.57 6.18 -37.91
CA ARG A 31 0.88 6.05 -37.73
C ARG A 31 1.60 7.40 -37.57
N ARG A 32 1.03 8.28 -36.74
CA ARG A 32 1.58 9.60 -36.37
C ARG A 32 1.86 9.70 -34.88
N SER A 33 2.67 10.69 -34.50
CA SER A 33 2.84 11.00 -33.09
C SER A 33 1.56 11.64 -32.52
N PRO A 34 1.27 11.46 -31.22
CA PRO A 34 0.18 12.15 -30.56
C PRO A 34 0.28 13.68 -30.66
N SER A 35 1.49 14.22 -30.72
CA SER A 35 1.74 15.67 -30.90
C SER A 35 1.28 16.17 -32.27
N THR A 36 1.49 15.40 -33.34
CA THR A 36 1.01 15.74 -34.69
C THR A 36 -0.52 15.74 -34.74
N VAL A 37 -1.18 14.74 -34.14
CA VAL A 37 -2.65 14.71 -34.04
C VAL A 37 -3.19 15.92 -33.29
N SER A 38 -2.55 16.30 -32.17
CA SER A 38 -2.92 17.52 -31.44
C SER A 38 -2.71 18.80 -32.25
N LYS A 39 -1.70 18.87 -33.12
CA LYS A 39 -1.49 20.00 -34.01
C LYS A 39 -2.60 20.09 -35.06
N ILE A 40 -2.86 18.98 -35.76
CA ILE A 40 -3.94 18.88 -36.76
C ILE A 40 -5.30 19.25 -36.15
N ALA A 41 -5.59 18.75 -34.95
CA ALA A 41 -6.84 19.04 -34.25
C ALA A 41 -7.05 20.54 -33.94
N LYS A 42 -5.96 21.27 -33.65
CA LYS A 42 -5.98 22.73 -33.41
C LYS A 42 -6.14 23.54 -34.69
N ASP A 43 -5.67 23.02 -35.82
CA ASP A 43 -5.74 23.69 -37.13
C ASP A 43 -7.16 23.64 -37.75
N PHE A 44 -8.12 22.93 -37.15
CA PHE A 44 -9.53 22.94 -37.57
C PHE A 44 -10.29 24.15 -37.03
N GLU A 45 -11.28 24.62 -37.80
CA GLU A 45 -12.26 25.62 -37.37
C GLU A 45 -13.68 25.01 -37.44
N PRO A 46 -14.36 24.81 -36.29
CA PRO A 46 -13.85 24.97 -34.91
C PRO A 46 -12.81 23.89 -34.53
N PRO A 47 -11.91 24.14 -33.55
CA PRO A 47 -10.90 23.18 -33.13
C PRO A 47 -11.51 21.89 -32.59
N LEU A 48 -10.89 20.75 -32.92
CA LEU A 48 -11.30 19.45 -32.38
C LEU A 48 -10.78 19.28 -30.95
N VAL A 49 -11.69 19.19 -29.99
CA VAL A 49 -11.35 19.01 -28.56
C VAL A 49 -11.41 17.53 -28.21
N PHE A 50 -10.32 16.99 -27.67
CA PHE A 50 -10.30 15.65 -27.09
C PHE A 50 -10.65 15.76 -25.60
N ASP A 51 -11.95 15.79 -25.28
CA ASP A 51 -12.36 15.79 -23.88
C ASP A 51 -12.18 14.38 -23.28
N ARG A 52 -11.06 14.21 -22.59
CA ARG A 52 -10.82 13.10 -21.65
C ARG A 52 -10.61 13.60 -20.24
N ALA A 53 -10.67 14.91 -20.02
CA ALA A 53 -10.38 15.51 -18.72
C ALA A 53 -11.48 15.14 -17.72
N GLY A 54 -12.75 15.15 -18.15
CA GLY A 54 -13.88 14.70 -17.35
C GLY A 54 -13.78 13.22 -16.98
N GLU A 55 -13.55 12.34 -17.96
CA GLU A 55 -13.41 10.89 -17.72
C GLU A 55 -12.26 10.54 -16.78
N VAL A 56 -11.09 11.20 -16.95
CA VAL A 56 -9.91 10.98 -16.09
C VAL A 56 -10.15 11.50 -14.68
N ALA A 57 -10.81 12.66 -14.52
CA ALA A 57 -11.15 13.19 -13.21
C ALA A 57 -12.10 12.24 -12.47
N VAL A 58 -13.17 11.79 -13.12
CA VAL A 58 -14.13 10.83 -12.55
C VAL A 58 -13.44 9.51 -12.18
N ALA A 59 -12.62 8.94 -13.06
CA ALA A 59 -11.87 7.72 -12.78
C ALA A 59 -10.89 7.89 -11.61
N THR A 60 -10.29 9.07 -11.47
CA THR A 60 -9.41 9.40 -10.35
C THR A 60 -10.20 9.49 -9.04
N GLU A 61 -11.36 10.16 -9.02
CA GLU A 61 -12.20 10.24 -7.82
C GLU A 61 -12.70 8.87 -7.38
N VAL A 62 -13.18 8.04 -8.33
CA VAL A 62 -13.60 6.65 -8.04
C VAL A 62 -12.43 5.89 -7.42
N ARG A 63 -11.24 5.98 -8.01
CA ARG A 63 -10.06 5.30 -7.47
C ARG A 63 -9.66 5.81 -6.08
N ARG A 64 -9.82 7.11 -5.79
CA ARG A 64 -9.58 7.65 -4.44
C ARG A 64 -10.60 7.12 -3.44
N ALA A 65 -11.88 7.07 -3.80
CA ALA A 65 -12.93 6.50 -2.95
C ALA A 65 -12.66 5.01 -2.66
N ASP A 66 -12.28 4.23 -3.68
CA ASP A 66 -11.92 2.82 -3.52
C ASP A 66 -10.72 2.65 -2.59
N LEU A 67 -9.69 3.48 -2.73
CA LEU A 67 -8.51 3.45 -1.86
C LEU A 67 -8.86 3.83 -0.42
N ALA A 68 -9.72 4.82 -0.21
CA ALA A 68 -10.19 5.18 1.12
C ALA A 68 -10.97 4.03 1.77
N SER A 69 -11.87 3.37 1.02
CA SER A 69 -12.61 2.20 1.50
C SER A 69 -11.68 1.04 1.88
N ARG A 70 -10.71 0.71 1.01
CA ARG A 70 -9.72 -0.33 1.29
C ARG A 70 -8.85 -0.01 2.51
N ARG A 71 -8.53 1.27 2.71
CA ARG A 71 -7.77 1.73 3.88
C ARG A 71 -8.55 1.49 5.18
N THR A 72 -9.84 1.82 5.19
CA THR A 72 -10.72 1.55 6.35
C THR A 72 -10.88 0.05 6.60
N ALA A 73 -11.09 -0.75 5.55
CA ALA A 73 -11.21 -2.20 5.68
C ALA A 73 -9.94 -2.84 6.27
N LEU A 74 -8.76 -2.38 5.83
CA LEU A 74 -7.49 -2.85 6.39
C LEU A 74 -7.32 -2.43 7.86
N ALA A 75 -7.78 -1.24 8.24
CA ALA A 75 -7.74 -0.81 9.64
C ALA A 75 -8.58 -1.72 10.55
N VAL A 76 -9.76 -2.15 10.09
CA VAL A 76 -10.61 -3.12 10.82
C VAL A 76 -9.90 -4.47 10.94
N ALA A 77 -9.38 -5.01 9.83
CA ALA A 77 -8.67 -6.30 9.85
C ALA A 77 -7.49 -6.30 10.83
N LEU A 78 -6.75 -5.20 10.93
CA LEU A 78 -5.66 -5.07 11.91
C LEU A 78 -6.14 -5.05 13.36
N GLN A 79 -7.36 -4.59 13.65
CA GLN A 79 -7.95 -4.73 14.99
C GLN A 79 -8.33 -6.18 15.26
N ASP A 80 -8.94 -6.87 14.28
CA ASP A 80 -9.26 -8.29 14.40
C ASP A 80 -7.99 -9.14 14.64
N ASP A 81 -6.89 -8.80 13.95
CA ASP A 81 -5.58 -9.43 14.17
C ASP A 81 -5.04 -9.15 15.58
N ALA A 82 -5.19 -7.91 16.07
CA ALA A 82 -4.79 -7.55 17.44
C ALA A 82 -5.59 -8.32 18.50
N GLU A 83 -6.89 -8.52 18.29
CA GLU A 83 -7.75 -9.30 19.18
C GLU A 83 -7.33 -10.78 19.21
N GLN A 84 -7.07 -11.36 18.03
CA GLN A 84 -6.59 -12.74 17.90
C GLN A 84 -5.23 -12.94 18.58
N LEU A 85 -4.28 -12.03 18.36
CA LEU A 85 -2.98 -12.07 19.05
C LEU A 85 -3.16 -11.95 20.56
N ARG A 86 -4.02 -11.05 21.02
CA ARG A 86 -4.26 -10.85 22.45
C ARG A 86 -4.84 -12.10 23.12
N ALA A 87 -5.68 -12.85 22.43
CA ALA A 87 -6.22 -14.12 22.93
C ALA A 87 -5.11 -15.16 23.18
N GLN A 88 -4.12 -15.25 22.28
CA GLN A 88 -3.03 -16.23 22.36
C GLN A 88 -2.18 -16.13 23.64
N LEU A 89 -2.15 -14.97 24.31
CA LEU A 89 -1.42 -14.78 25.58
C LEU A 89 -1.81 -15.79 26.66
N TRP A 90 -3.04 -16.29 26.60
CA TRP A 90 -3.63 -17.11 27.65
C TRP A 90 -3.99 -18.51 27.16
N GLU A 91 -3.70 -18.82 25.90
CA GLU A 91 -4.03 -20.10 25.31
C GLU A 91 -2.90 -21.12 25.49
N PRO A 92 -3.22 -22.39 25.78
CA PRO A 92 -2.23 -23.45 25.80
C PRO A 92 -1.54 -23.62 24.44
N CYS A 93 -0.21 -23.60 24.43
CA CYS A 93 0.62 -23.68 23.22
C CYS A 93 1.61 -24.85 23.30
N THR A 94 2.17 -25.23 22.17
CA THR A 94 3.25 -26.23 22.09
C THR A 94 4.48 -25.51 21.57
N ILE A 95 5.55 -25.53 22.35
CA ILE A 95 6.85 -25.02 21.91
C ILE A 95 7.73 -26.22 21.56
N GLY A 96 8.56 -26.07 20.53
CA GLY A 96 9.54 -27.09 20.20
C GLY A 96 10.80 -26.49 19.60
N ALA A 97 11.89 -27.21 19.79
CA ALA A 97 13.21 -26.83 19.33
C ALA A 97 14.01 -28.09 18.93
N PHE A 98 14.87 -27.93 17.94
CA PHE A 98 15.90 -28.93 17.67
C PHE A 98 17.03 -28.78 18.68
N GLY A 99 17.53 -29.89 19.21
CA GLY A 99 18.57 -29.86 20.22
C GLY A 99 19.37 -31.15 20.35
N GLY A 100 20.44 -31.07 21.15
CA GLY A 100 21.37 -32.17 21.39
C GLY A 100 22.35 -32.41 20.25
N LYS A 101 23.29 -33.34 20.47
CA LYS A 101 24.35 -33.69 19.52
C LYS A 101 23.81 -34.24 18.19
N GLU A 102 22.63 -34.86 18.23
CA GLU A 102 21.97 -35.48 17.07
C GLU A 102 20.92 -34.57 16.41
N ASN A 103 20.76 -33.33 16.91
CA ASN A 103 19.83 -32.33 16.37
C ASN A 103 18.39 -32.86 16.22
N VAL A 104 17.86 -33.47 17.28
CA VAL A 104 16.52 -34.08 17.29
C VAL A 104 15.49 -33.06 17.75
N TRP A 105 14.31 -33.06 17.12
CA TRP A 105 13.18 -32.23 17.52
C TRP A 105 12.65 -32.68 18.89
N ASN A 106 12.51 -31.75 19.81
CA ASN A 106 11.83 -31.95 21.09
C ASN A 106 10.77 -30.87 21.27
N ASP A 107 9.59 -31.25 21.73
CA ASP A 107 8.52 -30.32 22.03
C ASP A 107 7.96 -30.51 23.44
N THR A 108 7.27 -29.48 23.92
CA THR A 108 6.60 -29.49 25.23
C THR A 108 5.33 -28.66 25.14
N ARG A 109 4.26 -29.22 25.70
CA ARG A 109 2.97 -28.54 25.86
C ARG A 109 3.03 -27.63 27.08
N LEU A 110 2.62 -26.38 26.91
CA LEU A 110 2.50 -25.39 27.98
C LEU A 110 1.04 -24.96 28.14
N ASP A 111 0.64 -24.63 29.36
CA ASP A 111 -0.69 -24.08 29.64
C ASP A 111 -0.88 -22.66 29.08
N ARG A 112 0.23 -21.97 28.81
CA ARG A 112 0.29 -20.65 28.16
C ARG A 112 1.69 -20.43 27.57
N PRO A 113 1.88 -19.47 26.65
CA PRO A 113 3.18 -19.18 26.06
C PRO A 113 4.21 -18.75 27.11
N THR A 114 5.50 -18.88 26.77
CA THR A 114 6.59 -18.42 27.64
C THR A 114 6.54 -16.90 27.80
N PHE A 115 7.23 -16.34 28.79
CA PHE A 115 7.28 -14.88 28.96
C PHE A 115 7.88 -14.17 27.73
N GLN A 116 8.85 -14.79 27.05
CA GLN A 116 9.44 -14.26 25.82
C GLN A 116 8.43 -14.25 24.69
N ASP A 117 7.69 -15.35 24.50
CA ASP A 117 6.64 -15.43 23.47
C ASP A 117 5.48 -14.47 23.77
N GLN A 118 5.07 -14.34 25.04
CA GLN A 118 4.07 -13.36 25.45
C GLN A 118 4.51 -11.92 25.16
N ARG A 119 5.80 -11.61 25.37
CA ARG A 119 6.38 -10.31 25.00
C ARG A 119 6.29 -10.08 23.49
N ALA A 120 6.62 -11.09 22.68
CA ALA A 120 6.51 -11.01 21.22
C ALA A 120 5.05 -10.82 20.76
N ILE A 121 4.11 -11.55 21.37
CA ILE A 121 2.67 -11.40 21.11
C ILE A 121 2.19 -9.97 21.43
N LEU A 122 2.60 -9.42 22.59
CA LEU A 122 2.26 -8.05 22.98
C LEU A 122 2.85 -7.00 22.01
N ALA A 123 4.08 -7.19 21.57
CA ALA A 123 4.73 -6.33 20.58
C ALA A 123 3.99 -6.34 19.23
N ALA A 124 3.64 -7.52 18.73
CA ALA A 124 2.86 -7.67 17.51
C ALA A 124 1.46 -7.04 17.63
N THR A 125 0.78 -7.26 18.76
CA THR A 125 -0.53 -6.66 19.09
C THR A 125 -0.45 -5.14 19.06
N GLY A 126 0.56 -4.55 19.71
CA GLY A 126 0.77 -3.11 19.73
C GLY A 126 1.00 -2.53 18.33
N THR A 127 1.78 -3.23 17.50
CA THR A 127 2.02 -2.85 16.10
C THR A 127 0.71 -2.81 15.31
N ALA A 128 -0.12 -3.86 15.40
CA ALA A 128 -1.37 -3.96 14.65
C ALA A 128 -2.33 -2.80 15.01
N ILE A 129 -2.47 -2.50 16.30
CA ILE A 129 -3.26 -1.35 16.80
C ILE A 129 -2.71 -0.02 16.26
N GLU A 130 -1.40 0.19 16.34
CA GLU A 130 -0.77 1.43 15.88
C GLU A 130 -0.97 1.63 14.37
N LYS A 131 -0.77 0.59 13.56
CA LYS A 131 -1.00 0.65 12.10
C LYS A 131 -2.46 0.87 11.77
N SER A 132 -3.40 0.24 12.49
CA SER A 132 -4.84 0.47 12.32
C SER A 132 -5.20 1.93 12.54
N LEU A 133 -4.74 2.53 13.65
CA LEU A 133 -5.00 3.94 13.99
C LEU A 133 -4.39 4.92 12.97
N LYS A 134 -3.25 4.56 12.37
CA LYS A 134 -2.64 5.35 11.28
C LYS A 134 -3.44 5.29 9.97
N LEU A 135 -4.09 4.16 9.68
CA LEU A 135 -4.89 3.97 8.46
C LEU A 135 -6.28 4.62 8.58
N ALA A 136 -6.89 4.58 9.75
CA ALA A 136 -8.17 5.23 10.05
C ALA A 136 -8.03 6.11 11.31
N PRO A 137 -7.39 7.29 11.19
CA PRO A 137 -7.29 8.20 12.31
C PRO A 137 -8.69 8.61 12.75
N VAL A 138 -8.93 8.64 14.07
CA VAL A 138 -10.20 9.08 14.65
C VAL A 138 -10.42 10.54 14.24
N GLU A 139 -11.33 10.80 13.30
CA GLU A 139 -11.66 12.17 12.90
C GLU A 139 -12.51 12.83 13.99
N GLY A 140 -12.07 13.99 14.48
CA GLY A 140 -12.93 14.93 15.22
C GLY A 140 -12.87 14.93 16.75
N GLY A 141 -11.90 14.26 17.39
CA GLY A 141 -11.68 14.36 18.84
C GLY A 141 -10.71 15.48 19.23
N GLU A 142 -11.03 16.25 20.26
CA GLU A 142 -10.01 17.04 20.98
C GLU A 142 -8.90 16.08 21.44
N GLY A 143 -7.66 16.27 20.98
CA GLY A 143 -6.52 15.37 21.31
C GLY A 143 -6.00 14.47 20.18
N VAL A 144 -6.51 14.55 18.94
CA VAL A 144 -5.97 13.76 17.80
C VAL A 144 -4.47 14.01 17.56
N GLU A 145 -4.01 15.25 17.70
CA GLU A 145 -2.58 15.58 17.60
C GLU A 145 -1.75 14.97 18.74
N GLN A 146 -2.34 14.88 19.94
CA GLN A 146 -1.71 14.24 21.09
C GLN A 146 -1.63 12.72 20.91
N VAL A 147 -2.68 12.09 20.35
CA VAL A 147 -2.67 10.67 19.98
C VAL A 147 -1.65 10.38 18.88
N ARG A 148 -1.56 11.21 17.84
CA ARG A 148 -0.52 11.08 16.80
C ARG A 148 0.89 11.14 17.38
N SER A 149 1.13 12.08 18.30
CA SER A 149 2.42 12.21 18.99
C SER A 149 2.74 11.00 19.86
N MET A 150 1.78 10.49 20.64
CA MET A 150 1.96 9.28 21.46
C MET A 150 2.20 8.02 20.62
N LEU A 151 1.51 7.86 19.48
CA LEU A 151 1.75 6.76 18.54
C LEU A 151 3.12 6.86 17.85
N GLY A 152 3.61 8.07 17.60
CA GLY A 152 4.97 8.29 17.13
C GLY A 152 6.00 7.79 18.15
N ALA A 153 5.87 8.23 19.40
CA ALA A 153 6.77 7.81 20.48
C ALA A 153 6.73 6.30 20.74
N LEU A 154 5.56 5.66 20.63
CA LEU A 154 5.41 4.21 20.77
C LEU A 154 6.09 3.45 19.62
N GLY A 155 5.90 3.89 18.38
CA GLY A 155 6.53 3.26 17.21
C GLY A 155 8.06 3.34 17.27
N ASP A 156 8.61 4.47 17.74
CA ASP A 156 10.04 4.64 17.94
C ASP A 156 10.58 3.71 19.04
N ALA A 157 9.84 3.54 20.14
CA ALA A 157 10.20 2.65 21.23
C ALA A 157 10.19 1.17 20.80
N LEU A 158 9.18 0.77 20.01
CA LEU A 158 9.07 -0.60 19.52
C LEU A 158 10.17 -0.95 18.51
N THR A 159 10.49 0.00 17.62
CA THR A 159 11.59 -0.17 16.65
C THR A 159 12.93 -0.31 17.34
N ARG A 160 13.16 0.46 18.41
CA ARG A 160 14.37 0.35 19.24
C ARG A 160 14.46 -1.01 19.93
N ALA A 161 13.37 -1.46 20.54
CA ALA A 161 13.31 -2.76 21.20
C ALA A 161 13.52 -3.94 20.24
N ALA A 162 13.11 -3.82 18.98
CA ALA A 162 13.34 -4.85 17.96
C ALA A 162 14.77 -4.84 17.37
N GLY A 163 15.47 -3.70 17.42
CA GLY A 163 16.86 -3.57 16.93
C GLY A 163 17.93 -3.92 17.96
N ASP A 164 17.62 -3.89 19.25
CA ASP A 164 18.56 -4.25 20.32
C ASP A 164 18.79 -5.77 20.44
N ASP A 165 17.95 -6.63 19.83
CA ASP A 165 18.13 -8.09 19.83
C ASP A 165 19.26 -8.56 18.87
N ASP A 166 19.73 -7.73 17.92
CA ASP A 166 20.82 -8.07 16.98
C ASP A 166 22.23 -7.77 17.54
N ALA A 167 22.34 -7.16 18.72
CA ALA A 167 23.61 -6.64 19.25
C ALA A 167 24.26 -7.47 20.38
N ASP A 168 23.63 -8.56 20.86
CA ASP A 168 24.09 -9.27 22.08
C ASP A 168 24.51 -10.75 21.89
N ASP A 169 24.77 -11.22 20.66
CA ASP A 169 25.32 -12.59 20.42
C ASP A 169 26.75 -12.57 19.86
N GLY A 170 27.61 -11.75 20.47
CA GLY A 170 28.98 -11.49 19.99
C GLY A 170 30.09 -11.66 21.03
N GLY A 171 29.89 -12.42 22.11
CA GLY A 171 30.91 -12.54 23.14
C GLY A 171 30.82 -13.76 24.07
N ALA A 172 31.42 -14.88 23.65
CA ALA A 172 31.97 -15.86 24.58
C ALA A 172 33.32 -16.35 24.07
N ASP A 173 34.36 -15.78 24.69
CA ASP A 173 35.78 -16.16 24.59
C ASP A 173 36.03 -17.56 25.18
N GLY A 174 37.00 -18.28 24.62
CA GLY A 174 37.36 -19.64 25.01
C GLY A 174 38.50 -20.21 24.18
N GLY A 175 39.71 -19.66 24.35
CA GLY A 175 40.98 -20.19 23.84
C GLY A 175 42.06 -20.22 24.93
#